data_AF-A0A8I2DAA1-F1
#
_entry.id   AF-A0A8I2DAA1-F1
#
_cell.length_a   1.000
_cell.length_b   1.000
_cell.length_c   1.000
_cell.angle_alpha   90.00
_cell.angle_beta   90.00
_cell.angle_gamma   90.00
#
_symmetry.space_group_name_H-M   'P 1'
#
loop_
_entity.id
_entity.type
_entity.pdbx_description
1 polymer ?
#
loop_
_entity_poly.entity_id
_entity_poly.type
_entity_poly.pdbx_seq_one_letter_code
_entity_poly.pdbx_strand_id
1 'polypeptide(L)' 'MGKDITKNLVDQPIFKQLIKMLPRERFDLLVKEYGRDRYYKTFFSWDELIVMLFGIFSRCDSMG' A
#
# COMPACT_ATOMS: atom_id res chain seq x y z
N MET A 1 34.61 9.87 -1.37
CA MET A 1 33.64 10.07 -0.27
C MET A 1 32.27 9.61 -0.76
N GLY A 2 31.99 8.30 -0.65
CA GLY A 2 30.69 7.75 -1.03
C GLY A 2 29.66 8.13 0.02
N LYS A 3 28.52 8.68 -0.39
CA LYS A 3 27.40 8.93 0.53
C LYS A 3 26.80 7.57 0.88
N ASP A 4 27.04 7.08 2.09
CA ASP A 4 26.34 5.93 2.64
C ASP A 4 24.82 6.20 2.61
N ILE A 5 24.12 5.41 1.81
CA ILE A 5 22.67 5.50 1.58
C ILE A 5 21.92 4.64 2.60
N THR A 6 22.39 4.58 3.84
CA THR A 6 21.69 3.91 4.93
C THR A 6 20.42 4.71 5.23
N LYS A 7 19.32 4.34 4.58
CA LYS A 7 17.99 4.92 4.85
C LYS A 7 17.64 4.61 6.30
N ASN A 8 17.85 5.59 7.19
CA ASN A 8 17.34 5.53 8.56
C ASN A 8 15.81 5.45 8.51
N LEU A 9 15.28 4.27 8.82
CA LEU A 9 13.84 3.99 8.82
C LEU A 9 13.16 4.51 10.10
N VAL A 10 13.93 4.97 11.08
CA VAL A 10 13.48 5.41 12.41
C VAL A 10 12.45 6.53 12.34
N ASP A 11 12.56 7.46 11.38
CA ASP A 11 11.65 8.61 11.24
C ASP A 11 10.38 8.31 10.42
N GLN A 12 10.22 7.07 9.92
CA GLN A 12 9.07 6.68 9.11
C GLN A 12 8.10 5.84 9.93
N PRO A 13 6.79 6.15 9.92
CA PRO A 13 5.77 5.31 10.55
C PRO A 13 5.89 3.86 10.08
N ILE A 14 5.78 2.89 11.00
CA ILE A 14 5.93 1.46 10.70
C ILE A 14 5.01 1.02 9.56
N PHE A 15 3.76 1.52 9.55
CA PHE A 15 2.80 1.24 8.49
C PHE A 15 3.28 1.68 7.10
N LYS A 16 3.96 2.83 7.01
CA LYS A 16 4.55 3.31 5.74
C LYS A 16 5.69 2.42 5.27
N GLN A 17 6.44 1.83 6.20
CA GLN A 17 7.50 0.87 5.86
C GLN A 17 6.89 -0.42 5.32
N LEU A 18 5.83 -0.92 5.93
CA LEU A 18 5.11 -2.11 5.46
C LEU A 18 4.54 -1.91 4.05
N ILE A 19 3.87 -0.78 3.79
CA ILE A 19 3.34 -0.48 2.45
C ILE A 19 4.47 -0.44 1.40
N LYS A 20 5.63 0.10 1.75
CA LYS A 20 6.79 0.15 0.83
C LYS A 20 7.35 -1.22 0.46
N MET A 21 7.11 -2.25 1.27
CA MET A 21 7.53 -3.62 0.97
C MET A 21 6.57 -4.32 0.00
N LEU A 22 5.38 -3.76 -0.23
CA LEU A 22 4.41 -4.34 -1.17
C LEU A 22 4.81 -4.07 -2.63
N PRO A 23 4.68 -5.07 -3.52
CA PRO A 23 5.07 -4.94 -4.93
C PRO A 23 4.02 -4.16 -5.73
N ARG A 24 4.06 -2.81 -5.64
CA ARG A 24 3.09 -1.91 -6.30
C ARG A 24 2.95 -2.16 -7.80
N GLU A 25 4.07 -2.32 -8.50
CA GLU A 25 4.07 -2.51 -9.96
C GLU A 25 3.34 -3.80 -10.37
N ARG A 26 3.58 -4.90 -9.64
CA ARG A 26 2.89 -6.17 -9.91
C ARG A 26 1.40 -6.06 -9.62
N PHE A 27 1.04 -5.33 -8.58
CA PHE A 27 -0.36 -5.07 -8.24
C PHE A 27 -1.06 -4.26 -9.34
N ASP A 28 -0.44 -3.18 -9.83
CA ASP A 28 -1.01 -2.35 -10.88
C ASP A 28 -1.22 -3.13 -12.20
N LEU A 29 -0.33 -4.08 -12.51
CA LEU A 29 -0.51 -5.00 -13.63
C LEU A 29 -1.76 -5.87 -13.47
N LEU A 30 -1.99 -6.42 -12.28
CA LEU A 30 -3.19 -7.21 -11.98
C LEU A 30 -4.46 -6.35 -12.07
N VAL A 31 -4.46 -5.15 -11.48
CA VAL A 31 -5.59 -4.22 -11.55
C VAL A 31 -5.96 -3.90 -13.00
N LYS A 32 -4.95 -3.71 -13.86
CA LYS A 32 -5.13 -3.47 -15.29
C LYS A 32 -5.64 -4.71 -16.03
N GLU A 33 -5.10 -5.88 -15.74
CA GLU A 33 -5.53 -7.16 -16.34
C GLU A 33 -7.02 -7.43 -16.06
N TYR A 34 -7.46 -7.21 -14.83
CA TYR A 34 -8.85 -7.42 -14.42
C TYR A 34 -9.76 -6.21 -14.64
N GLY A 35 -9.22 -5.08 -15.10
CA GLY A 35 -9.97 -3.85 -15.34
C GLY A 35 -10.74 -3.31 -14.13
N ARG A 36 -10.28 -3.60 -12.90
CA ARG A 36 -10.99 -3.27 -11.65
C ARG A 36 -11.26 -1.78 -11.49
N ASP A 37 -10.28 -0.96 -11.85
CA ASP A 37 -10.34 0.50 -11.71
C ASP A 37 -11.05 1.22 -12.87
N ARG A 38 -11.60 0.49 -13.86
CA ARG A 38 -12.19 1.09 -15.08
C ARG A 38 -13.36 2.04 -14.78
N TYR A 39 -14.14 1.76 -13.73
CA TYR A 39 -15.37 2.50 -13.40
C TYR A 39 -15.27 3.30 -12.09
N TYR A 40 -14.21 3.07 -11.30
CA TYR A 40 -13.97 3.78 -10.05
C TYR A 40 -13.28 5.12 -10.31
N LYS A 41 -13.79 6.20 -9.72
CA LYS A 41 -13.29 7.57 -9.94
C LYS A 41 -12.43 8.12 -8.81
N THR A 42 -12.63 7.64 -7.59
CA THR A 42 -12.05 8.26 -6.38
C THR A 42 -11.51 7.24 -5.38
N PHE A 43 -11.76 5.95 -5.57
CA PHE A 43 -11.32 4.89 -4.68
C PHE A 43 -10.78 3.75 -5.52
N PHE A 44 -9.47 3.68 -5.67
CA PHE A 44 -8.80 2.73 -6.54
C PHE A 44 -8.45 1.45 -5.78
N SER A 45 -8.21 0.36 -6.50
CA SER A 45 -7.86 -0.95 -5.92
C SER A 45 -6.67 -0.88 -4.94
N TRP A 46 -5.74 0.06 -5.17
CA TRP A 46 -4.61 0.28 -4.27
C TRP A 46 -5.01 0.95 -2.95
N ASP A 47 -5.93 1.92 -3.01
CA ASP A 47 -6.47 2.58 -1.82
C ASP A 47 -7.30 1.60 -1.00
N GLU A 48 -8.11 0.77 -1.66
CA GLU A 48 -8.83 -0.36 -1.06
C GLU A 48 -7.88 -1.28 -0.28
N LEU A 49 -6.78 -1.70 -0.91
CA LEU A 49 -5.78 -2.55 -0.27
C LEU A 49 -5.17 -1.88 0.98
N ILE A 50 -4.79 -0.61 0.88
CA ILE A 50 -4.21 0.13 2.02
C ILE A 50 -5.23 0.24 3.16
N VAL A 51 -6.49 0.55 2.87
CA VAL A 51 -7.54 0.68 3.89
C VAL A 51 -7.79 -0.65 4.59
N MET A 52 -7.87 -1.77 3.85
CA MET A 52 -8.02 -3.09 4.46
C MET A 52 -6.83 -3.46 5.35
N LEU A 53 -5.60 -3.20 4.89
CA LEU A 53 -4.39 -3.45 5.68
C LEU A 53 -4.33 -2.55 6.92
N PHE A 54 -4.80 -1.30 6.82
CA PHE A 54 -4.88 -0.38 7.94
C PHE A 54 -5.92 -0.84 8.97
N GLY A 55 -7.08 -1.35 8.52
CA GLY A 55 -8.11 -1.93 9.38
C GLY A 55 -7.58 -3.11 10.19
N ILE A 56 -6.93 -4.07 9.52
CA ILE A 56 -6.26 -5.20 10.15
C ILE A 56 -5.19 -4.73 11.15
N PHE A 57 -4.33 -3.79 10.75
CA PHE A 57 -3.28 -3.25 11.60
C PHE A 57 -3.84 -2.57 12.86
N SER A 58 -4.98 -1.91 12.73
CA SER A 58 -5.68 -1.22 13.83
C SER A 58 -6.51 -2.17 14.71
N ARG A 59 -6.51 -3.48 14.43
CA ARG A 59 -7.42 -4.48 15.02
C ARG A 59 -8.89 -4.11 14.88
N CYS A 60 -9.22 -3.38 13.81
CA CYS A 60 -10.59 -3.17 13.39
C CYS A 60 -10.92 -4.33 12.44
N ASP A 61 -11.37 -5.43 13.01
CA ASP A 61 -11.72 -6.67 12.30
C ASP A 61 -13.13 -6.62 11.68
N SER A 62 -13.92 -5.62 12.04
CA SER A 62 -15.25 -5.36 11.47
C SER A 62 -15.19 -4.28 10.38
N MET A 63 -15.41 -4.68 9.13
CA MET A 63 -15.80 -3.78 8.02
C MET A 63 -17.33 -3.72 7.88
N GLY A 64 -18.02 -3.68 9.02
CA GLY A 64 -19.48 -3.60 9.11
C GLY A 64 -20.02 -2.19 8.94
#